data_AF-A0A937MUT3-F1
#
_entry.id   AF-A0A937MUT3-F1
#
_cell.length_a   1.000
_cell.length_b   1.000
_cell.length_c   1.000
_cell.angle_alpha   90.00
_cell.angle_beta   90.00
_cell.angle_gamma   90.00
#
_symmetry.space_group_name_H-M   'P 1'
#
loop_
_entity.id
_entity.type
_entity.pdbx_description
1 polymer ?
#
loop_
_entity_poly.entity_id
_entity_poly.type
_entity_poly.pdbx_seq_one_letter_code
_entity_poly.pdbx_strand_id
1 'polypeptide(L)'
;MAERNLANELQKHIAEQAKKEHEEAEKKRWDKYLEVCSSTYDKASAYNKLVVGVGYLGFFIFWRNLHTDLALWEKVGSATLLLISAVIYIITEVFTMQQRNSDQAGLNEIFNCPVAEFQQKSDEYHKAINEREVKYRPVWIRVQNITLYFGVAGGAVMLYGFVRILATIA
;
A
#
# COMPACT_ATOMS: atom_id res chain seq x y z
N MET A 1 0.59 -15.08 -63.01
CA MET A 1 0.23 -15.93 -61.86
C MET A 1 1.25 -15.80 -60.72
N ALA A 2 2.55 -15.81 -61.02
CA ALA A 2 3.62 -15.62 -60.02
C ALA A 2 3.55 -14.28 -59.26
N GLU A 3 3.26 -13.16 -59.94
CA GLU A 3 3.17 -11.84 -59.29
C GLU A 3 2.04 -11.71 -58.26
N ARG A 4 0.92 -12.41 -58.48
CA ARG A 4 -0.19 -12.47 -57.50
C ARG A 4 0.17 -13.26 -56.25
N ASN A 5 1.00 -14.30 -56.38
CA ASN A 5 1.47 -15.07 -55.23
C ASN A 5 2.48 -14.28 -54.39
N LEU A 6 3.37 -13.53 -55.04
CA LEU A 6 4.34 -12.66 -54.37
C LEU A 6 3.65 -11.54 -53.58
N ALA A 7 2.62 -10.91 -54.15
CA ALA A 7 1.84 -9.88 -53.47
C ALA A 7 1.10 -10.43 -52.23
N ASN A 8 0.57 -11.65 -52.31
CA ASN A 8 -0.11 -12.29 -51.18
C ASN A 8 0.85 -12.68 -50.04
N GLU A 9 2.05 -13.20 -50.35
CA GLU A 9 3.07 -13.48 -49.34
C GLU A 9 3.57 -12.20 -48.66
N LEU A 10 3.75 -11.13 -49.42
CA LEU A 10 4.18 -9.83 -48.88
C LEU A 10 3.10 -9.24 -47.95
N GLN A 11 1.82 -9.31 -48.33
CA GLN A 11 0.72 -8.88 -47.45
C GLN A 11 0.65 -9.70 -46.16
N LYS A 12 0.88 -11.01 -46.24
CA LYS A 12 0.90 -11.89 -45.06
C LYS A 12 2.05 -11.53 -44.11
N HIS A 13 3.24 -11.27 -44.64
CA HIS A 13 4.39 -10.84 -43.84
C HIS A 13 4.18 -9.46 -43.18
N ILE A 14 3.59 -8.51 -43.89
CA ILE A 14 3.25 -7.19 -43.33
C ILE A 14 2.23 -7.33 -42.19
N ALA A 15 1.20 -8.17 -42.36
CA ALA A 15 0.21 -8.42 -41.32
C ALA A 15 0.80 -9.13 -40.09
N GLU A 16 1.70 -10.09 -40.28
CA GLU A 16 2.42 -10.75 -39.20
C GLU A 16 3.38 -9.81 -38.45
N GLN A 17 4.09 -8.94 -39.17
CA GLN A 17 4.95 -7.93 -38.55
C GLN A 17 4.13 -6.92 -37.76
N ALA A 18 3.04 -6.40 -38.34
CA ALA A 18 2.13 -5.49 -37.64
C ALA A 18 1.55 -6.15 -36.37
N LYS A 19 1.19 -7.43 -36.42
CA LYS A 19 0.69 -8.16 -35.25
C LYS A 19 1.76 -8.29 -34.16
N LYS A 20 3.00 -8.63 -34.52
CA LYS A 20 4.12 -8.70 -33.56
C LYS A 20 4.45 -7.33 -32.97
N GLU A 21 4.48 -6.29 -33.78
CA GLU A 21 4.69 -4.91 -33.30
C GLU A 21 3.58 -4.46 -32.35
N HIS A 22 2.32 -4.82 -32.64
CA HIS A 22 1.19 -4.57 -31.74
C HIS A 22 1.33 -5.33 -30.41
N GLU A 23 1.63 -6.64 -30.44
CA GLU A 23 1.84 -7.45 -29.24
C GLU A 23 3.02 -6.92 -28.40
N GLU A 24 4.12 -6.51 -29.04
CA GLU A 24 5.26 -5.89 -28.37
C GLU A 24 4.92 -4.52 -27.78
N ALA A 25 4.14 -3.70 -28.48
CA ALA A 25 3.70 -2.39 -27.98
C ALA A 25 2.76 -2.53 -26.78
N GLU A 26 1.85 -3.50 -26.80
CA GLU A 26 0.98 -3.83 -25.66
C GLU A 26 1.78 -4.33 -24.46
N LYS A 27 2.74 -5.24 -24.69
CA LYS A 27 3.63 -5.73 -23.64
C LYS A 27 4.44 -4.58 -23.02
N LYS A 28 5.06 -3.73 -23.83
CA LYS A 28 5.81 -2.54 -23.35
C LYS A 28 4.93 -1.59 -22.55
N ARG A 29 3.67 -1.39 -22.97
CA ARG A 29 2.71 -0.57 -22.24
C ARG A 29 2.35 -1.19 -20.89
N TRP A 30 2.14 -2.50 -20.84
CA TRP A 30 1.84 -3.23 -19.61
C TRP A 30 3.02 -3.23 -18.64
N ASP A 31 4.23 -3.49 -19.13
CA ASP A 31 5.46 -3.47 -18.33
C ASP A 31 5.68 -2.08 -17.72
N LYS A 32 5.50 -1.01 -18.51
CA LYS A 32 5.61 0.36 -18.02
C LYS A 32 4.52 0.73 -17.00
N TYR A 33 3.31 0.21 -17.17
CA TYR A 33 2.24 0.39 -16.19
C TYR A 33 2.59 -0.31 -14.87
N LEU A 34 3.07 -1.55 -14.91
CA LEU A 34 3.52 -2.30 -13.74
C LEU A 34 4.67 -1.60 -13.02
N GLU A 35 5.66 -1.09 -13.76
CA GLU A 35 6.80 -0.34 -13.22
C GLU A 35 6.34 0.93 -12.48
N VAL A 36 5.43 1.70 -13.09
CA VAL A 36 4.89 2.92 -12.47
C VAL A 36 4.08 2.56 -11.22
N CYS A 37 3.24 1.53 -11.28
CA CYS A 37 2.44 1.09 -10.14
C CYS A 37 3.31 0.60 -8.98
N SER A 38 4.31 -0.25 -9.24
CA SER A 38 5.21 -0.77 -8.21
C SER A 38 6.04 0.35 -7.58
N SER A 39 6.65 1.21 -8.39
CA SER A 39 7.45 2.34 -7.91
C SER A 39 6.62 3.31 -7.06
N THR A 40 5.38 3.59 -7.47
CA THR A 40 4.48 4.49 -6.73
C THR A 40 4.05 3.86 -5.40
N TYR A 41 3.69 2.58 -5.41
CA TYR A 41 3.25 1.87 -4.23
C TYR A 41 4.34 1.77 -3.17
N ASP A 42 5.56 1.39 -3.57
CA ASP A 42 6.69 1.26 -2.66
C ASP A 42 7.07 2.59 -2.01
N LYS A 43 7.13 3.66 -2.82
CA LYS A 43 7.39 5.02 -2.31
C LYS A 43 6.30 5.49 -1.36
N ALA A 44 5.03 5.29 -1.71
CA ALA A 44 3.91 5.67 -0.86
C ALA A 44 3.89 4.90 0.46
N SER A 45 4.19 3.59 0.43
CA SER A 45 4.26 2.76 1.63
C SER A 45 5.37 3.23 2.57
N ALA A 46 6.59 3.42 2.04
CA ALA A 46 7.73 3.90 2.83
C ALA A 46 7.47 5.29 3.42
N TYR A 47 6.93 6.21 2.62
CA TYR A 47 6.58 7.56 3.07
C TYR A 47 5.54 7.54 4.19
N ASN A 48 4.46 6.76 4.04
CA ASN A 48 3.43 6.65 5.08
C ASN A 48 3.99 6.14 6.40
N LYS A 49 4.81 5.08 6.37
CA LYS A 49 5.43 4.53 7.58
C LYS A 49 6.34 5.55 8.26
N LEU A 50 7.11 6.30 7.47
CA LEU A 50 7.97 7.36 7.98
C LEU A 50 7.15 8.48 8.63
N VAL A 51 6.14 9.01 7.94
CA VAL A 51 5.30 10.10 8.46
C VAL A 51 4.59 9.67 9.76
N VAL A 52 4.03 8.46 9.79
CA VAL A 52 3.37 7.92 10.99
C VAL A 52 4.37 7.76 12.13
N GLY A 53 5.55 7.19 11.86
CA GLY A 53 6.61 7.04 12.85
C GLY A 53 7.07 8.38 13.43
N VAL A 54 7.32 9.36 12.58
CA VAL A 54 7.67 10.74 12.98
C VAL A 54 6.54 11.38 13.78
N GLY A 55 5.28 11.18 13.39
CA GLY A 55 4.12 11.69 14.11
C GLY A 55 4.03 11.16 15.54
N TYR A 56 4.15 9.85 15.75
CA TYR A 56 4.14 9.26 17.09
C TYR A 56 5.36 9.69 17.91
N LEU A 57 6.55 9.71 17.32
CA LEU A 57 7.77 10.19 18.00
C LEU A 57 7.61 11.64 18.45
N GLY A 58 7.09 12.51 17.57
CA GLY A 58 6.77 13.89 17.88
C GLY A 58 5.81 13.98 19.06
N PHE A 59 4.71 13.23 19.04
CA PHE A 59 3.78 13.20 20.17
C PHE A 59 4.46 12.83 21.48
N PHE A 60 5.25 11.75 21.51
CA PHE A 60 5.91 11.32 22.75
C PHE A 60 6.91 12.34 23.28
N ILE A 61 7.61 13.05 22.40
CA ILE A 61 8.50 14.16 22.78
C ILE A 61 7.69 15.27 23.45
N PHE A 62 6.60 15.72 22.83
CA PHE A 62 5.75 16.75 23.41
C PHE A 62 5.12 16.29 24.73
N TRP A 63 4.58 15.08 24.77
CA TRP A 63 3.99 14.48 25.96
C TRP A 63 4.96 14.47 27.15
N ARG A 64 6.20 13.99 26.93
CA ARG A 64 7.22 13.94 27.98
C ARG A 64 7.43 15.30 28.65
N ASN A 65 7.43 16.38 27.86
CA ASN A 65 7.68 17.72 28.37
C ASN A 65 6.44 18.42 28.94
N LEU A 66 5.24 18.16 28.40
CA LEU A 66 4.03 18.93 28.71
C LEU A 66 3.03 18.22 29.61
N HIS A 67 3.15 16.90 29.81
CA HIS A 67 2.14 16.16 30.56
C HIS A 67 1.95 16.68 31.98
N THR A 68 2.95 17.25 32.65
CA THR A 68 2.78 17.75 34.03
C THR A 68 1.82 18.93 34.12
N ASP A 69 1.77 19.76 33.08
CA ASP A 69 1.05 21.05 33.08
C ASP A 69 -0.33 20.94 32.38
N LEU A 70 -0.59 19.81 31.73
CA LEU A 70 -1.86 19.50 31.10
C LEU A 70 -2.94 19.13 32.13
N ALA A 71 -4.18 19.56 31.87
CA ALA A 71 -5.32 19.14 32.67
C ALA A 71 -5.51 17.62 32.57
N LEU A 72 -6.09 17.01 33.60
CA LEU A 72 -6.25 15.55 33.68
C LEU A 72 -6.98 14.97 32.46
N TRP A 73 -8.01 15.66 31.97
CA TRP A 73 -8.78 15.23 30.79
C TRP A 73 -7.99 15.35 29.49
N GLU A 74 -7.15 16.39 29.34
CA GLU A 74 -6.28 16.58 28.16
C GLU A 74 -5.23 15.49 28.10
N LYS A 75 -4.63 15.20 29.26
CA LYS A 75 -3.66 14.13 29.47
C LYS A 75 -4.27 12.77 29.12
N VAL A 76 -5.27 12.34 29.87
CA VAL A 76 -5.88 11.01 29.70
C VAL A 76 -6.51 10.87 28.32
N GLY A 77 -7.19 11.90 27.83
CA GLY A 77 -7.82 11.90 26.51
C GLY A 77 -6.82 11.73 25.37
N SER A 78 -5.80 12.59 25.30
CA SER A 78 -4.81 12.52 24.21
C SER A 78 -3.99 11.22 24.24
N ALA A 79 -3.57 10.75 25.42
CA ALA A 79 -2.86 9.49 25.56
C ALA A 79 -3.72 8.29 25.15
N THR A 80 -4.99 8.24 25.55
CA THR A 80 -5.88 7.12 25.22
C THR A 80 -6.17 7.08 23.72
N LEU A 81 -6.50 8.22 23.11
CA LEU A 81 -6.77 8.31 21.68
C LEU A 81 -5.54 7.87 20.85
N LEU A 82 -4.35 8.32 21.23
CA LEU A 82 -3.14 7.92 20.53
C LEU A 82 -2.72 6.48 20.78
N LEU A 83 -2.92 5.96 21.99
CA LEU A 83 -2.65 4.56 22.27
C LEU A 83 -3.55 3.65 21.41
N ILE A 84 -4.84 3.97 21.31
CA ILE A 84 -5.77 3.25 20.43
C ILE A 84 -5.30 3.32 18.97
N SER A 85 -4.97 4.52 18.49
CA SER A 85 -4.43 4.72 17.14
C SER A 85 -3.18 3.86 16.90
N ALA A 86 -2.21 3.90 17.81
CA ALA A 86 -0.95 3.17 17.68
C ALA A 86 -1.17 1.65 17.71
N VAL A 87 -2.02 1.14 18.59
CA VAL A 87 -2.33 -0.30 18.67
C VAL A 87 -2.98 -0.78 17.38
N ILE A 88 -3.97 -0.05 16.86
CA ILE A 88 -4.61 -0.41 15.59
C ILE A 88 -3.58 -0.41 14.46
N TYR A 89 -2.73 0.62 14.38
CA TYR A 89 -1.66 0.71 13.38
C TYR A 89 -0.70 -0.48 13.45
N ILE A 90 -0.25 -0.87 14.65
CA ILE A 90 0.64 -2.00 14.84
C ILE A 90 -0.03 -3.31 14.38
N ILE A 91 -1.29 -3.54 14.77
CA ILE A 91 -2.03 -4.72 14.33
C ILE A 91 -2.09 -4.78 12.80
N THR A 92 -2.35 -3.65 12.13
CA THR A 92 -2.38 -3.59 10.67
C THR A 92 -1.01 -3.92 10.04
N GLU A 93 0.08 -3.38 10.58
CA GLU A 93 1.43 -3.65 10.07
C GLU A 93 1.86 -5.10 10.28
N VAL A 94 1.50 -5.71 11.42
CA VAL A 94 1.77 -7.14 11.65
C VAL A 94 0.98 -8.00 10.67
N PHE A 95 -0.29 -7.67 10.42
CA PHE A 95 -1.12 -8.41 9.48
C PHE A 95 -0.61 -8.32 8.03
N THR A 96 -0.17 -7.15 7.57
CA THR A 96 0.42 -7.00 6.22
C THR A 96 1.75 -7.72 6.09
N MET A 97 2.56 -7.71 7.14
CA MET A 97 3.79 -8.50 7.16
C MET A 97 3.50 -9.99 7.03
N GLN A 98 2.49 -10.52 7.74
CA GLN A 98 2.07 -11.92 7.60
C GLN A 98 1.59 -12.23 6.18
N GLN A 99 0.74 -11.37 5.59
CA GLN A 99 0.28 -11.55 4.21
C GLN A 99 1.44 -11.59 3.23
N ARG A 100 2.40 -10.66 3.33
CA ARG A 100 3.57 -10.62 2.45
C ARG A 100 4.40 -11.90 2.55
N ASN A 101 4.58 -12.43 3.76
CA ASN A 101 5.30 -13.68 3.97
C ASN A 101 4.55 -14.87 3.33
N SER A 102 3.22 -14.93 3.48
CA SER A 102 2.39 -15.94 2.81
C SER A 102 2.45 -15.82 1.29
N ASP A 103 2.42 -14.61 0.76
CA ASP A 103 2.49 -14.35 -0.67
C ASP A 103 3.86 -14.75 -1.25
N GLN A 104 4.95 -14.49 -0.53
CA GLN A 104 6.29 -14.96 -0.89
C GLN A 104 6.38 -16.50 -0.93
N ALA A 105 5.75 -17.19 0.02
CA ALA A 105 5.69 -18.65 0.00
C ALA A 105 4.93 -19.17 -1.23
N GLY A 106 3.80 -18.55 -1.58
CA GLY A 106 3.03 -18.89 -2.79
C GLY A 106 3.82 -18.62 -4.08
N LEU A 107 4.52 -17.50 -4.17
CA LEU A 107 5.39 -17.21 -5.31
C LEU A 107 6.53 -18.23 -5.45
N ASN A 108 7.16 -18.61 -4.34
CA ASN A 108 8.18 -19.65 -4.34
C ASN A 108 7.62 -20.99 -4.83
N GLU A 109 6.38 -21.34 -4.49
CA GLU A 109 5.74 -22.55 -5.01
C GLU A 109 5.55 -22.49 -6.53
N ILE A 110 5.14 -21.33 -7.06
CA ILE A 110 4.96 -21.11 -8.51
C ILE A 110 6.30 -21.19 -9.24
N PHE A 111 7.36 -20.57 -8.71
CA PHE A 111 8.67 -20.57 -9.36
C PHE A 111 9.36 -21.94 -9.36
N ASN A 112 9.01 -22.82 -8.41
CA ASN A 112 9.58 -24.16 -8.32
C ASN A 112 8.72 -25.24 -9.00
N CYS A 113 7.58 -24.89 -9.59
CA CYS A 113 6.74 -25.86 -10.29
C CYS A 113 7.26 -26.17 -11.72
N PRO A 114 6.90 -27.32 -12.31
CA PRO A 114 7.23 -27.62 -13.71
C PRO A 114 6.65 -26.57 -14.67
N VAL A 115 7.38 -26.26 -15.75
CA VAL A 115 6.96 -25.25 -16.76
C VAL A 115 5.56 -25.51 -17.33
N ALA A 116 5.17 -26.79 -17.44
CA ALA A 116 3.85 -27.20 -17.91
C ALA A 116 2.70 -26.75 -16.98
N GLU A 117 2.96 -26.59 -15.68
CA GLU A 117 1.98 -26.23 -14.65
C GLU A 117 2.05 -24.74 -14.27
N PHE A 118 3.11 -24.03 -14.69
CA PHE A 118 3.38 -22.64 -14.30
C PHE A 118 2.22 -21.70 -14.58
N GLN A 119 1.66 -21.75 -15.80
CA GLN A 119 0.57 -20.86 -16.20
C GLN A 119 -0.68 -21.10 -15.33
N GLN A 120 -1.05 -22.37 -15.13
CA GLN A 120 -2.22 -22.72 -14.32
C GLN A 120 -2.05 -22.27 -12.86
N LYS A 121 -0.90 -22.57 -12.24
CA LYS A 121 -0.64 -22.16 -10.85
C LYS A 121 -0.55 -20.64 -10.70
N SER A 122 -0.01 -19.94 -11.69
CA SER A 122 0.03 -18.48 -11.72
C SER A 122 -1.37 -17.88 -11.77
N ASP A 123 -2.25 -18.41 -12.63
CA ASP A 123 -3.63 -17.92 -12.77
C ASP A 123 -4.46 -18.21 -11.49
N GLU A 124 -4.30 -19.39 -10.89
CA GLU A 124 -4.95 -19.76 -9.62
C GLU A 124 -4.51 -18.83 -8.48
N TYR A 125 -3.21 -18.55 -8.38
CA TYR A 125 -2.66 -17.63 -7.40
C TYR A 125 -3.15 -16.20 -7.59
N HIS A 126 -3.16 -15.69 -8.82
CA HIS A 126 -3.68 -14.36 -9.15
C HIS A 126 -5.16 -14.22 -8.79
N LYS A 127 -5.96 -15.25 -9.08
CA LYS A 127 -7.38 -15.29 -8.71
C LYS A 127 -7.55 -15.25 -7.19
N ALA A 128 -6.80 -16.08 -6.45
CA ALA A 128 -6.85 -16.12 -5.00
C ALA A 128 -6.47 -14.78 -4.34
N ILE A 129 -5.43 -14.11 -4.87
CA ILE A 129 -5.04 -12.77 -4.41
C ILE A 129 -6.15 -11.76 -4.70
N ASN A 130 -6.69 -11.74 -5.91
CA ASN A 130 -7.69 -10.75 -6.29
C ASN A 130 -8.97 -10.88 -5.45
N GLU A 131 -9.44 -12.11 -5.22
CA GLU A 131 -10.59 -12.37 -4.35
C GLU A 131 -10.35 -11.89 -2.91
N ARG A 132 -9.14 -12.16 -2.40
CA ARG A 132 -8.69 -11.69 -1.09
C ARG A 132 -8.68 -10.16 -1.03
N GLU A 133 -8.05 -9.51 -2.00
CA GLU A 133 -7.94 -8.06 -2.07
C GLU A 133 -9.31 -7.37 -2.13
N VAL A 134 -10.22 -7.85 -2.98
CA VAL A 134 -11.57 -7.27 -3.10
C VAL A 134 -12.32 -7.36 -1.77
N LYS A 135 -12.16 -8.47 -1.04
CA LYS A 135 -12.79 -8.67 0.27
C LYS A 135 -12.19 -7.79 1.37
N TYR A 136 -10.86 -7.68 1.43
CA TYR A 136 -10.17 -6.97 2.52
C TYR A 136 -10.04 -5.47 2.26
N ARG A 137 -10.03 -5.00 1.02
CA ARG A 137 -9.89 -3.58 0.66
C ARG A 137 -10.83 -2.63 1.41
N PRO A 138 -12.17 -2.86 1.47
CA PRO A 138 -13.05 -1.93 2.18
C PRO A 138 -12.85 -1.98 3.70
N VAL A 139 -12.47 -3.13 4.26
CA VAL A 139 -12.14 -3.25 5.68
C VAL A 139 -10.86 -2.47 5.98
N TRP A 140 -9.84 -2.63 5.14
CA TRP A 140 -8.56 -1.95 5.25
C TRP A 140 -8.69 -0.43 5.27
N ILE A 141 -9.44 0.13 4.30
CA ILE A 141 -9.68 1.57 4.22
C ILE A 141 -10.40 2.10 5.47
N ARG A 142 -11.39 1.36 6.00
CA ARG A 142 -12.10 1.75 7.23
C ARG A 142 -11.19 1.76 8.44
N VAL A 143 -10.40 0.70 8.62
CA VAL A 143 -9.45 0.59 9.74
C VAL A 143 -8.43 1.74 9.69
N GLN A 144 -7.87 2.02 8.53
CA GLN A 144 -6.89 3.09 8.36
C GLN A 144 -7.49 4.48 8.64
N ASN A 145 -8.72 4.73 8.18
CA ASN A 145 -9.43 5.98 8.50
C ASN A 145 -9.68 6.12 10.00
N ILE A 146 -10.12 5.05 10.68
CA ILE A 146 -10.33 5.04 12.13
C ILE A 146 -9.01 5.36 12.85
N THR A 147 -7.92 4.69 12.50
CA THR A 147 -6.59 4.96 13.06
C THR A 147 -6.19 6.43 12.91
N LEU A 148 -6.43 7.01 11.73
CA LEU A 148 -6.12 8.41 11.46
C LEU A 148 -6.98 9.35 12.30
N TYR A 149 -8.29 9.09 12.43
CA TYR A 149 -9.18 9.90 13.26
C TYR A 149 -8.73 9.94 14.72
N PHE A 150 -8.44 8.78 15.31
CA PHE A 150 -7.92 8.70 16.68
C PHE A 150 -6.54 9.36 16.81
N GLY A 151 -5.68 9.18 15.80
CA GLY A 151 -4.36 9.80 15.71
C GLY A 151 -4.42 11.32 15.77
N VAL A 152 -5.17 11.91 14.84
CA VAL A 152 -5.32 13.36 14.69
C VAL A 152 -6.07 13.95 15.88
N ALA A 153 -7.14 13.30 16.36
CA ALA A 153 -7.90 13.77 17.52
C ALA A 153 -7.02 13.82 18.79
N GLY A 154 -6.23 12.77 19.05
CA GLY A 154 -5.32 12.74 20.19
C GLY A 154 -4.25 13.84 20.11
N GLY A 155 -3.66 14.05 18.92
CA GLY A 155 -2.74 15.15 18.68
C GLY A 155 -3.38 16.53 18.87
N ALA A 156 -4.60 16.73 18.37
CA ALA A 156 -5.34 17.99 18.49
C ALA A 156 -5.67 18.34 19.95
N VAL A 157 -6.08 17.35 20.77
CA VAL A 157 -6.32 17.56 22.21
C VAL A 157 -5.05 18.02 22.92
N MET A 158 -3.90 17.42 22.60
CA MET A 158 -2.62 17.82 23.22
C MET A 158 -2.18 19.22 22.74
N LEU A 159 -2.34 19.53 21.45
CA LEU A 159 -2.05 20.87 20.91
C LEU A 159 -2.94 21.95 21.54
N TYR A 160 -4.23 21.67 21.73
CA TYR A 160 -5.13 22.57 22.43
C TYR A 160 -4.65 22.85 23.86
N GLY A 161 -4.29 21.80 24.61
CA GLY A 161 -3.77 21.96 25.97
C GLY A 161 -2.47 22.76 26.01
N PHE A 162 -1.58 22.57 25.03
CA PHE A 162 -0.36 23.37 24.87
C PHE A 162 -0.67 24.86 24.64
N VAL A 163 -1.57 25.19 23.72
CA VAL A 163 -1.98 26.58 23.45
C VAL A 163 -2.61 27.22 24.68
N ARG A 164 -3.44 26.46 25.42
CA ARG A 164 -4.05 26.93 26.68
C ARG A 164 -2.99 27.28 27.73
N ILE A 165 -1.97 26.44 27.88
CA ILE A 165 -0.85 26.69 28.80
C ILE A 165 -0.10 27.95 28.38
N LEU A 166 0.25 28.09 27.10
CA LEU A 166 0.91 29.29 26.58
C LEU A 166 0.11 30.57 26.82
N ALA A 167 -1.20 30.53 26.58
CA ALA A 167 -2.09 31.67 26.80
C ALA A 167 -2.27 32.03 28.28
N THR A 168 -1.90 31.15 29.21
CA THR A 168 -1.94 31.42 30.65
C THR A 168 -0.60 31.99 31.16
N ILE A 169 0.50 31.74 30.44
CA ILE A 169 1.85 32.21 30.78
C ILE A 169 2.14 33.59 30.16
N ALA A 170 1.54 33.88 28.99
CA ALA A 170 1.66 35.17 28.29
C ALA A 170 0.75 36.25 28.88
#